data_AF-A0A934FCE2-F1
#
_entry.id   AF-A0A934FCE2-F1
#
_cell.length_a   1.000
_cell.length_b   1.000
_cell.length_c   1.000
_cell.angle_alpha   90.00
_cell.angle_beta   90.00
_cell.angle_gamma   90.00
#
_symmetry.space_group_name_H-M   'P 1'
#
loop_
_entity.id
_entity.type
_entity.pdbx_description
1 polymer ?
#
loop_
_entity_poly.entity_id
_entity_poly.type
_entity_poly.pdbx_seq_one_letter_code
_entity_poly.pdbx_strand_id
1 'polypeptide(L)' 'EGSMAILLVEQYYDFARSLADQYLVMERGEIIKRGAGVDMEKDGVRELLAV' A
#
# COMPACT_ATOMS: atom_id res chain seq x y z
N GLU A 1 -14.63 -19.84 -12.48
CA GLU A 1 -15.04 -18.77 -11.55
C GLU A 1 -13.90 -17.75 -11.47
N GLY A 2 -14.21 -16.45 -11.38
CA GLY A 2 -13.20 -15.40 -11.29
C GLY A 2 -13.00 -14.96 -9.84
N SER A 3 -11.75 -14.87 -9.39
CA SER A 3 -11.42 -14.24 -8.10
C SER A 3 -11.63 -12.73 -8.22
N MET A 4 -12.43 -12.16 -7.32
CA MET A 4 -12.57 -10.70 -7.21
C MET A 4 -11.23 -10.10 -6.76
N ALA A 5 -10.77 -9.05 -7.44
CA ALA A 5 -9.67 -8.22 -6.99
C ALA A 5 -10.22 -6.84 -6.62
N ILE A 6 -9.81 -6.31 -5.47
CA ILE A 6 -10.20 -4.99 -4.98
C ILE A 6 -8.96 -4.10 -5.04
N LEU A 7 -9.08 -2.94 -5.70
CA LEU A 7 -8.07 -1.90 -5.65
C LEU A 7 -8.56 -0.78 -4.73
N LEU A 8 -7.94 -0.66 -3.57
CA LEU A 8 -8.16 0.42 -2.63
C LEU A 8 -7.09 1.50 -2.82
N VAL A 9 -7.51 2.76 -2.94
CA VAL A 9 -6.61 3.93 -2.94
C VAL A 9 -6.91 4.72 -1.68
N GLU A 10 -5.92 4.82 -0.79
CA GLU A 10 -6.09 5.39 0.55
C GLU A 10 -4.81 6.11 1.00
N GLN A 11 -4.98 7.22 1.72
CA GLN A 11 -3.90 7.99 2.34
C GLN A 11 -3.69 7.62 3.82
N TYR A 12 -4.68 7.04 4.48
CA TYR A 12 -4.56 6.53 5.86
C TYR A 12 -3.77 5.21 5.90
N TYR A 13 -2.49 5.30 6.29
CA TYR A 13 -1.57 4.16 6.40
C TYR A 13 -2.15 2.98 7.19
N ASP A 14 -2.71 3.24 8.39
CA ASP A 14 -3.17 2.19 9.29
C ASP A 14 -4.35 1.41 8.68
N PHE A 15 -5.21 2.08 7.90
CA PHE A 15 -6.30 1.43 7.17
C PHE A 15 -5.78 0.54 6.04
N ALA A 16 -4.91 1.10 5.19
CA ALA A 16 -4.28 0.36 4.11
C ALA A 16 -3.54 -0.88 4.64
N ARG A 17 -2.78 -0.75 5.72
CA ARG A 17 -2.08 -1.85 6.38
C ARG A 17 -3.03 -2.93 6.90
N SER A 18 -4.18 -2.56 7.47
CA SER A 18 -5.12 -3.52 8.05
C SER A 18 -5.85 -4.39 7.02
N LEU A 19 -5.92 -3.95 5.77
CA LEU A 19 -6.73 -4.59 4.72
C LEU A 19 -5.92 -5.13 3.53
N ALA A 20 -4.71 -4.62 3.30
CA ALA A 20 -3.97 -4.92 2.08
C ALA A 20 -3.24 -6.27 2.14
N ASP A 21 -3.47 -7.11 1.14
CA ASP A 21 -2.59 -8.26 0.85
C ASP A 21 -1.28 -7.81 0.18
N GLN A 22 -1.35 -6.77 -0.65
CA GLN A 22 -0.25 -6.16 -1.40
C GLN A 22 -0.39 -4.64 -1.36
N TYR A 23 0.73 -3.92 -1.39
CA TYR A 23 0.73 -2.45 -1.43
C TYR A 23 1.52 -1.92 -2.62
N LEU A 24 1.14 -0.71 -3.05
CA LEU A 24 1.84 0.11 -4.03
C LEU A 24 1.93 1.52 -3.45
N VAL A 25 3.14 2.09 -3.38
CA VAL A 25 3.35 3.51 -3.03
C VAL A 25 3.65 4.26 -4.32
N MET A 26 2.86 5.31 -4.57
CA MET A 26 3.02 6.16 -5.73
C MET A 26 3.43 7.58 -5.30
N GLU A 27 4.42 8.15 -5.99
CA GLU A 27 4.81 9.54 -5.84
C GLU A 27 4.92 10.17 -7.24
N ARG A 28 4.24 11.31 -7.47
CA ARG A 28 4.26 12.05 -8.75
C ARG A 28 3.99 11.18 -9.99
N GLY A 29 3.06 10.23 -9.87
CA GLY A 29 2.66 9.33 -10.97
C GLY A 29 3.55 8.09 -11.15
N GLU A 30 4.60 7.93 -10.34
CA GLU A 30 5.53 6.82 -10.42
C GLU A 30 5.42 5.90 -9.21
N ILE A 31 5.50 4.59 -9.42
CA ILE A 31 5.51 3.60 -8.33
C ILE A 31 6.89 3.55 -7.72
N ILE A 32 7.04 4.15 -6.54
CA ILE A 32 8.31 4.20 -5.81
C ILE A 32 8.53 2.98 -4.90
N LYS A 33 7.45 2.27 -4.52
CA LYS A 33 7.56 1.08 -3.68
C LYS A 33 6.41 0.10 -3.89
N ARG A 34 6.68 -1.19 -3.69
CA ARG A 34 5.68 -2.26 -3.74
C ARG A 34 6.12 -3.45 -2.90
N GLY A 35 5.16 -4.18 -2.34
CA GLY A 35 5.44 -5.37 -1.53
C GLY A 35 4.18 -6.00 -0.95
N ALA A 36 4.38 -6.99 -0.08
CA ALA A 36 3.29 -7.59 0.67
C ALA A 36 2.80 -6.64 1.77
N GLY A 37 1.48 -6.61 2.01
CA GLY A 37 0.90 -5.73 3.05
C GLY A 37 1.47 -6.00 4.45
N VAL A 38 1.82 -7.26 4.73
CA VAL A 38 2.47 -7.69 5.99
C VAL A 38 3.86 -7.08 6.19
N ASP A 39 4.55 -6.69 5.12
CA ASP A 39 5.89 -6.12 5.17
C ASP A 39 5.86 -4.57 5.23
N MET A 40 4.69 -3.92 5.14
CA MET A 40 4.58 -2.45 5.04
C MET A 40 5.29 -1.68 6.16
N GLU A 41 5.36 -2.22 7.38
CA GLU A 41 6.10 -1.61 8.49
C GLU A 41 7.61 -1.74 8.33
N LYS A 42 8.06 -2.97 8.06
CA LYS A 42 9.47 -3.27 7.80
C LYS A 42 10.00 -2.47 6.61
N ASP A 43 9.13 -2.24 5.63
CA ASP A 43 9.41 -1.48 4.43
C ASP A 43 9.38 0.04 4.67
N GLY A 44 9.02 0.53 5.86
CA GLY A 44 8.99 1.97 6.13
C GLY A 44 8.03 2.72 5.20
N VAL A 45 6.87 2.14 4.91
CA VAL A 45 5.86 2.76 4.02
C VAL A 45 5.23 3.99 4.68
N ARG A 46 5.14 4.02 6.02
CA ARG A 46 4.52 5.11 6.77
C ARG A 46 5.27 6.43 6.56
N GLU A 47 6.59 6.37 6.49
CA GLU A 47 7.50 7.50 6.29
C GLU A 47 7.35 8.11 4.89
N LEU A 48 6.92 7.32 3.91
CA LEU A 48 6.70 7.76 2.53
C LEU A 48 5.36 8.50 2.35
N LEU A 49 4.43 8.33 3.29
CA LEU A 49 3.11 8.99 3.28
C LEU A 49 3.11 10.31 4.05
N ALA A 50 4.19 10.64 4.75
CA ALA A 50 4.33 11.87 5.52
C ALA A 50 4.67 13.07 4.62
N VAL A 51 3.70 13.51 3.81
CA VAL A 51 3.73 14.79 3.07
C VAL A 51 2.35 15.44 3.11
#